data_AF-A0A183HPE9-F1
#
_entry.id   AF-A0A183HPE9-F1
#
_cell.length_a   1.000
_cell.length_b   1.000
_cell.length_c   1.000
_cell.angle_alpha   90.00
_cell.angle_beta   90.00
_cell.angle_gamma   90.00
#
_symmetry.space_group_name_H-M   'P 1'
#
loop_
_entity.id
_entity.type
_entity.pdbx_description
1 polymer ?
#
loop_
_entity_poly.entity_id
_entity_poly.type
_entity_poly.pdbx_seq_one_letter_code
_entity_poly.pdbx_strand_id
1 'polypeptide(L)' 'MRIRQKSVNMGRLHTLELENFKSYRGNQIVGPFKQFTAIIGPNGSGKSNLMDAMCFVLGEKASNLRVKKLHVSKIFFV' A
#
# COMPACT_ATOMS: atom_id res chain seq x y z
N MET A 1 -25.48 32.38 7.21
CA MET A 1 -24.78 31.47 8.15
C MET A 1 -23.71 30.73 7.35
N ARG A 2 -22.42 31.12 7.45
CA ARG A 2 -21.32 30.57 6.63
C ARG A 2 -20.64 29.49 7.46
N ILE A 3 -20.88 28.22 7.12
CA ILE A 3 -20.23 27.08 7.79
C ILE A 3 -18.74 27.14 7.45
N ARG A 4 -17.91 27.51 8.44
CA ARG A 4 -16.45 27.40 8.33
C ARG A 4 -16.12 25.91 8.24
N GLN A 5 -15.69 25.44 7.07
CA GLN A 5 -15.04 24.13 6.96
C GLN A 5 -13.77 24.20 7.82
N LYS A 6 -13.76 23.54 8.98
CA LYS A 6 -12.52 23.28 9.71
C LYS A 6 -11.63 22.46 8.78
N SER A 7 -10.49 23.01 8.38
CA SER A 7 -9.46 22.22 7.69
C SER A 7 -8.96 21.18 8.68
N VAL A 8 -9.39 19.94 8.50
CA VAL A 8 -8.90 18.80 9.26
C VAL A 8 -7.61 18.35 8.58
N ASN A 9 -6.47 18.50 9.26
CA ASN A 9 -5.23 17.87 8.82
C ASN A 9 -5.35 16.35 9.02
N MET A 10 -5.95 15.67 8.04
CA MET A 10 -6.02 14.21 8.00
C MET A 10 -4.65 13.67 7.56
N GLY A 11 -4.10 12.76 8.38
CA GLY A 11 -2.97 11.94 7.96
C GLY A 11 -3.33 11.20 6.68
N ARG A 12 -2.41 11.20 5.70
CA ARG A 12 -2.59 10.51 4.42
C ARG A 12 -1.39 9.65 4.14
N LEU A 13 -1.62 8.52 3.49
CA LEU A 13 -0.56 7.75 2.88
C LEU A 13 0.11 8.63 1.80
N HIS A 14 1.43 8.79 1.88
CA HIS A 14 2.19 9.54 0.87
C HIS A 14 2.91 8.60 -0.09
N THR A 15 3.68 7.66 0.45
CA THR A 15 4.45 6.68 -0.32
C THR A 15 4.45 5.32 0.38
N LEU A 16 4.60 4.25 -0.40
CA LEU A 16 4.82 2.89 0.09
C LEU A 16 6.14 2.36 -0.48
N GLU A 17 7.07 2.01 0.40
CA GLU A 17 8.34 1.39 0.01
C GLU A 17 8.27 -0.11 0.28
N LEU A 18 8.62 -0.91 -0.73
CA LEU A 18 8.62 -2.37 -0.67
C LEU A 18 9.97 -2.91 -1.12
N GLU A 19 10.49 -3.88 -0.38
CA GLU A 19 11.69 -4.61 -0.75
C GLU A 19 11.39 -6.11 -0.81
N ASN A 20 11.57 -6.69 -2.00
CA ASN A 20 11.39 -8.12 -2.26
C ASN A 20 10.03 -8.68 -1.77
N PHE A 21 8.93 -7.99 -2.08
CA PHE A 21 7.59 -8.40 -1.70
C PHE A 21 6.83 -9.10 -2.83
N LYS A 22 6.64 -10.42 -2.73
CA LYS A 22 5.93 -11.24 -3.74
C LYS A 22 6.51 -11.06 -5.15
N SER A 23 5.72 -10.47 -6.07
CA SER A 23 6.13 -10.18 -7.44
C SER A 23 6.98 -8.91 -7.57
N TYR A 24 7.05 -8.08 -6.53
CA TYR A 24 7.87 -6.87 -6.49
C TYR A 24 9.30 -7.26 -6.07
N ARG A 25 10.22 -7.25 -7.05
CA ARG A 25 11.64 -7.57 -6.83
C ARG A 25 12.46 -6.30 -6.60
N GLY A 26 13.49 -6.39 -5.76
CA GLY A 26 14.34 -5.25 -5.41
C GLY A 26 13.58 -4.19 -4.60
N ASN A 27 14.12 -2.98 -4.57
CA ASN A 27 13.50 -1.84 -3.89
C ASN A 27 12.50 -1.15 -4.82
N GLN A 28 11.25 -1.04 -4.39
CA GLN A 28 10.14 -0.48 -5.15
C GLN A 28 9.48 0.62 -4.34
N ILE A 29 9.27 1.76 -4.98
CA ILE A 29 8.63 2.93 -4.37
C ILE A 29 7.31 3.16 -5.10
N VAL A 30 6.19 3.04 -4.39
CA VAL A 30 4.85 3.25 -4.93
C VAL A 30 4.28 4.53 -4.36
N GLY A 31 3.98 5.48 -5.26
CA GLY A 31 3.51 6.80 -4.91
C GLY A 31 4.04 7.85 -5.90
N PRO A 32 3.83 9.15 -5.64
CA PRO A 32 3.09 9.69 -4.49
C PRO A 32 1.58 9.45 -4.59
N PHE A 33 0.94 9.10 -3.49
CA PHE A 33 -0.51 8.94 -3.40
C PHE A 33 -1.22 10.29 -3.26
N LYS A 34 -2.28 10.46 -4.04
CA LYS A 34 -3.21 11.60 -3.96
C LYS A 34 -4.39 11.26 -3.03
N GLN A 35 -5.23 12.24 -2.73
CA GLN A 35 -6.46 12.04 -1.93
C GLN A 35 -7.33 10.89 -2.47
N PHE A 36 -7.36 10.75 -3.79
CA PHE A 36 -7.92 9.61 -4.48
C PHE A 36 -6.88 9.05 -5.44
N THR A 37 -6.60 7.75 -5.33
CA THR A 37 -5.65 7.04 -6.20
C THR A 37 -6.29 5.71 -6.63
N ALA A 38 -6.35 5.48 -7.93
CA ALA A 38 -6.81 4.21 -8.49
C ALA A 38 -5.61 3.37 -8.95
N ILE A 39 -5.57 2.10 -8.56
CA ILE A 39 -4.53 1.14 -8.99
C ILE A 39 -5.07 0.35 -10.19
N ILE A 40 -4.49 0.56 -11.37
CA ILE A 40 -4.91 -0.06 -12.63
C ILE A 40 -3.75 -0.81 -13.31
N GLY A 41 -4.05 -1.66 -14.29
CA GLY A 41 -3.05 -2.43 -15.04
C GLY A 41 -3.56 -3.81 -15.48
N PRO A 42 -2.84 -4.51 -16.38
CA PRO A 42 -3.25 -5.80 -16.95
C PRO A 42 -3.35 -6.92 -15.90
N ASN A 43 -4.08 -8.01 -16.20
CA ASN A 43 -4.14 -9.17 -15.31
C ASN A 43 -2.74 -9.75 -15.07
N GLY A 44 -2.44 -10.13 -13.82
CA GLY A 44 -1.13 -10.64 -13.44
C GLY A 44 -0.04 -9.59 -13.13
N SER A 45 -0.29 -8.28 -13.33
CA SER A 45 0.69 -7.19 -13.07
C SER A 45 1.04 -6.94 -11.60
N GLY A 46 0.47 -7.68 -10.65
CA GLY A 46 0.80 -7.53 -9.22
C GLY A 46 -0.03 -6.50 -8.45
N LYS A 47 -1.07 -5.87 -9.03
CA LYS A 47 -1.99 -4.94 -8.32
C LYS A 47 -2.54 -5.50 -6.99
N SER A 48 -2.92 -6.78 -7.01
CA SER A 48 -3.39 -7.51 -5.84
C SER A 48 -2.30 -7.67 -4.76
N ASN A 49 -1.04 -7.81 -5.18
CA ASN A 49 0.10 -7.90 -4.27
C ASN A 49 0.36 -6.54 -3.61
N LEU A 50 0.13 -5.42 -4.30
CA LEU A 50 0.21 -4.10 -3.68
C LEU A 50 -0.81 -3.93 -2.53
N MET A 51 -2.04 -4.41 -2.74
CA MET A 51 -3.06 -4.44 -1.69
C MET A 51 -2.63 -5.31 -0.51
N ASP A 52 -2.08 -6.50 -0.80
CA ASP A 52 -1.59 -7.40 0.25
C ASP A 52 -0.43 -6.77 1.06
N ALA A 53 0.42 -5.95 0.44
CA ALA A 53 1.48 -5.20 1.12
C ALA A 53 0.90 -4.13 2.05
N MET A 54 -0.10 -3.37 1.59
CA MET A 54 -0.78 -2.37 2.43
C MET A 54 -1.44 -3.02 3.64
N CYS A 55 -2.14 -4.14 3.45
CA CYS A 55 -2.74 -4.91 4.55
C CYS A 55 -1.66 -5.41 5.54
N PHE A 56 -0.53 -5.88 5.03
CA PHE A 56 0.58 -6.35 5.87
C PHE A 56 1.13 -5.25 6.79
N VAL A 57 1.38 -4.05 6.27
CA VAL A 57 1.91 -2.94 7.09
C VAL A 57 0.86 -2.41 8.09
N LEU A 58 -0.44 -2.52 7.76
CA LEU A 58 -1.53 -2.19 8.68
C LEU A 58 -1.74 -3.25 9.79
N GLY A 59 -0.95 -4.33 9.81
CA GLY A 59 -1.00 -5.34 10.87
C GLY A 59 -2.00 -6.47 10.64
N GLU A 60 -2.49 -6.66 9.42
CA GLU A 60 -3.37 -7.77 9.07
C GLU A 60 -2.65 -9.11 9.26
N LYS A 61 -3.38 -10.15 9.72
CA LYS A 61 -2.78 -11.47 9.96
C LYS A 61 -2.29 -12.07 8.64
N ALA A 62 -1.11 -12.66 8.64
CA ALA A 62 -0.53 -13.33 7.48
C ALA A 62 -1.44 -14.44 6.91
N SER A 63 -2.31 -15.03 7.73
CA SER A 63 -3.33 -16.02 7.32
C SER A 63 -4.41 -15.45 6.38
N ASN A 64 -4.66 -14.14 6.46
CA ASN A 64 -5.67 -13.45 5.65
C ASN A 64 -5.06 -12.94 4.33
N LEU A 65 -3.73 -12.96 4.21
CA LEU A 65 -3.05 -12.70 2.96
C LEU A 65 -3.10 -13.95 2.08
N ARG A 66 -3.24 -13.76 0.77
CA ARG A 66 -3.24 -14.84 -0.23
C ARG A 66 -1.84 -15.43 -0.44
N VAL A 67 -1.19 -15.90 0.63
CA VAL A 67 0.16 -16.48 0.58
C VAL A 67 0.30 -17.64 1.56
N LYS A 68 0.92 -18.74 1.12
CA LYS A 68 1.24 -19.91 1.96
C LYS A 68 2.60 -19.80 2.67
N LYS A 69 3.55 -19.06 2.09
CA LYS A 69 4.89 -18.77 2.65
C LYS A 69 5.34 -17.37 2.22
N LEU A 70 5.39 -16.43 3.17
CA LEU A 70 5.81 -15.05 2.93
C LEU A 70 7.32 -14.94 3.22
N HIS A 71 8.11 -14.60 2.20
CA HIS A 71 9.48 -14.12 2.39
C HIS A 71 9.41 -12.61 2.19
N VAL A 72 9.39 -11.86 3.29
CA VAL A 72 9.32 -10.39 3.27
C VAL A 72 10.66 -9.89 3.77
N SER A 73 11.34 -9.07 2.97
CA SER A 73 12.56 -8.40 3.41
C SER A 73 12.21 -7.11 4.17
N LYS A 74 11.40 -6.24 3.57
CA LYS A 74 11.07 -4.93 4.15
C LYS A 74 9.82 -4.31 3.52
N ILE A 75 8.90 -3.76 4.32
CA ILE A 75 7.81 -2.90 3.83
C ILE A 75 7.52 -1.83 4.88
N PHE A 76 7.51 -0.55 4.50
CA PHE A 76 7.17 0.56 5.40
C PHE A 76 6.38 1.65 4.66
N PHE A 77 5.47 2.31 5.39
CA PHE A 77 4.85 3.56 4.94
C PHE A 77 5.82 4.72 5.15
N VAL A 78 6.01 5.53 4.11
CA VAL A 78 6.86 6.74 4.10
C VAL A 78 5.99 7.94 3.76
#